data_AF-A0A9Q1GMW3-F1
#
_entry.id   AF-A0A9Q1GMW3-F1
#
_cell.length_a   1.000
_cell.length_b   1.000
_cell.length_c   1.000
_cell.angle_alpha   90.00
_cell.angle_beta   90.00
_cell.angle_gamma   90.00
#
_symmetry.space_group_name_H-M   'P 1'
#
loop_
_entity.id
_entity.type
_entity.pdbx_description
1 polymer ?
#
loop_
_entity_poly.entity_id
_entity_poly.type
_entity_poly.pdbx_seq_one_letter_code
_entity_poly.pdbx_strand_id
1 'polypeptide(L)'
;MTSFKKAIAKRALTAKDKGKRNELSAQKAAAMNQLTYRDYVACRSQTLGDLRELAVARSKLKELRVLFHNFSYRSQIAHDAEERQKFSEKIIVLLLTVDAIKGDHMVKAAKRSIGHELEAMLDWVDPQRSLYKMQTFYMPTGGIQRGLAESVARLVQLVDQ
;
A
#
# COMPACT_ATOMS: atom_id res chain seq x y z
N MET A 1 -56.38 -32.23 35.28
CA MET A 1 -55.67 -32.53 34.00
C MET A 1 -55.83 -31.44 32.92
N THR A 2 -55.96 -30.14 33.27
CA THR A 2 -56.28 -29.08 32.27
C THR A 2 -55.18 -28.04 32.06
N SER A 3 -54.20 -27.95 32.95
CA SER A 3 -53.13 -26.93 32.89
C SER A 3 -52.09 -27.19 31.79
N PHE A 4 -51.78 -28.47 31.54
CA PHE A 4 -50.77 -28.86 30.56
C PHE A 4 -51.23 -28.60 29.11
N LYS A 5 -52.51 -28.91 28.81
CA LYS A 5 -53.12 -28.63 27.49
C LYS A 5 -53.17 -27.13 27.20
N LYS A 6 -53.43 -26.29 28.22
CA LYS A 6 -53.48 -24.83 28.09
C LYS A 6 -52.09 -24.22 27.85
N ALA A 7 -51.04 -24.79 28.44
CA ALA A 7 -49.65 -24.37 28.23
C ALA A 7 -49.15 -24.70 26.81
N ILE A 8 -49.54 -25.86 26.27
CA ILE A 8 -49.21 -26.26 24.89
C ILE A 8 -49.95 -25.37 23.88
N ALA A 9 -51.24 -25.10 24.12
CA ALA A 9 -52.03 -24.21 23.27
C ALA A 9 -51.46 -22.78 23.22
N LYS A 10 -51.02 -22.23 24.38
CA LYS A 10 -50.35 -20.92 24.43
C LYS A 10 -49.03 -20.91 23.65
N ARG A 11 -48.20 -21.97 23.76
CA ARG A 11 -46.96 -22.10 22.97
C ARG A 11 -47.24 -22.17 21.47
N ALA A 12 -48.27 -22.93 21.05
CA ALA A 12 -48.66 -23.04 19.65
C ALA A 12 -49.16 -21.70 19.07
N LEU A 13 -49.92 -20.93 19.83
CA LEU A 13 -50.37 -19.58 19.43
C LEU A 13 -49.20 -18.60 19.32
N THR A 14 -48.28 -18.58 20.30
CA THR A 14 -47.07 -17.72 20.23
C THR A 14 -46.05 -18.15 19.17
N ALA A 15 -46.08 -19.41 18.73
CA ALA A 15 -45.24 -19.89 17.63
C ALA A 15 -45.79 -19.45 16.27
N LYS A 16 -47.12 -19.32 16.13
CA LYS A 16 -47.78 -18.88 14.91
C LYS A 16 -47.48 -17.40 14.59
N ASP A 17 -47.35 -16.55 15.61
CA ASP A 17 -47.00 -15.12 15.42
C ASP A 17 -45.51 -14.87 15.12
N LYS A 18 -44.64 -15.85 15.40
CA LYS A 18 -43.20 -15.77 15.07
C LYS A 18 -42.89 -16.14 13.62
N GLY A 19 -43.91 -16.40 12.80
CA GLY A 19 -43.79 -16.79 11.38
C GLY A 19 -43.50 -15.63 10.42
N LYS A 20 -43.73 -14.36 10.82
CA LYS A 20 -43.26 -13.20 10.05
C LYS A 20 -41.78 -12.92 10.31
N ARG A 21 -40.93 -13.96 10.23
CA ARG A 21 -39.48 -13.77 10.16
C ARG A 21 -39.18 -13.22 8.78
N ASN A 22 -39.10 -11.89 8.67
CA ASN A 22 -38.36 -11.13 7.67
C ASN A 22 -37.97 -11.94 6.41
N GLU A 23 -38.97 -12.39 5.64
CA GLU A 23 -38.74 -12.68 4.23
C GLU A 23 -38.33 -11.33 3.67
N LEU A 24 -37.02 -11.15 3.45
CA LEU A 24 -36.56 -10.02 2.66
C LEU A 24 -37.43 -10.06 1.41
N SER A 25 -38.26 -9.03 1.21
CA SER A 25 -39.06 -8.89 -0.02
C SER A 25 -38.18 -9.34 -1.18
N ALA A 26 -38.70 -10.13 -2.12
CA ALA A 26 -37.90 -10.66 -3.22
C ALA A 26 -37.04 -9.57 -3.90
N GLN A 27 -37.53 -8.32 -3.91
CA GLN A 27 -36.81 -7.13 -4.33
C GLN A 27 -35.60 -6.77 -3.45
N LYS A 28 -35.71 -6.84 -2.12
CA LYS A 28 -34.61 -6.62 -1.17
C LYS A 28 -33.55 -7.73 -1.26
N ALA A 29 -33.97 -8.99 -1.40
CA ALA A 29 -33.04 -10.10 -1.62
C ALA A 29 -32.31 -9.97 -2.97
N ALA A 30 -33.04 -9.64 -4.04
CA ALA A 30 -32.44 -9.37 -5.35
C ALA A 30 -31.46 -8.19 -5.31
N ALA A 31 -31.80 -7.10 -4.62
CA ALA A 31 -30.91 -5.95 -4.44
C ALA A 31 -29.64 -6.30 -3.67
N MET A 32 -29.75 -7.12 -2.60
CA MET A 32 -28.58 -7.60 -1.86
C MET A 32 -27.68 -8.48 -2.73
N ASN A 33 -28.26 -9.41 -3.48
CA ASN A 33 -27.50 -10.28 -4.39
C ASN A 33 -26.77 -9.47 -5.47
N GLN A 34 -27.44 -8.47 -6.06
CA GLN A 34 -26.82 -7.57 -7.05
C GLN A 34 -25.68 -6.75 -6.44
N LEU A 35 -25.86 -6.22 -5.23
CA LEU A 35 -24.83 -5.46 -4.54
C LEU A 35 -23.59 -6.34 -4.27
N THR A 36 -23.78 -7.53 -3.69
CA THR A 36 -22.70 -8.48 -3.43
C THR A 36 -21.99 -8.91 -4.71
N TYR A 37 -22.72 -9.11 -5.81
CA TYR A 37 -22.13 -9.43 -7.10
C TYR A 37 -21.26 -8.28 -7.63
N ARG A 38 -21.72 -7.02 -7.52
CA ARG A 38 -20.93 -5.85 -7.94
C ARG A 38 -19.67 -5.69 -7.10
N ASP A 39 -19.78 -5.88 -5.79
CA ASP A 39 -18.64 -5.85 -4.87
C ASP A 39 -17.61 -6.94 -5.22
N TYR A 40 -18.07 -8.15 -5.50
CA TYR A 40 -17.21 -9.25 -5.95
C TYR A 40 -16.47 -8.92 -7.25
N VAL A 41 -17.17 -8.41 -8.26
CA VAL A 41 -16.55 -8.04 -9.55
C VAL A 41 -15.52 -6.93 -9.37
N ALA A 42 -15.82 -5.92 -8.54
CA ALA A 42 -14.89 -4.84 -8.24
C ALA A 42 -13.64 -5.33 -7.48
N CYS A 43 -13.82 -6.18 -6.46
CA CYS A 43 -12.71 -6.77 -5.71
C CYS A 43 -11.81 -7.63 -6.61
N ARG A 44 -12.42 -8.45 -7.48
CA ARG A 44 -11.69 -9.30 -8.43
C ARG A 44 -10.91 -8.48 -9.45
N SER A 45 -11.52 -7.45 -10.04
CA SER A 45 -10.83 -6.61 -11.03
C SER A 45 -9.68 -5.84 -10.40
N GLN A 46 -9.85 -5.36 -9.17
CA GLN A 46 -8.80 -4.70 -8.40
C GLN A 46 -7.64 -5.65 -8.09
N THR A 47 -7.92 -6.86 -7.58
CA THR A 47 -6.89 -7.88 -7.29
C THR A 47 -6.08 -8.24 -8.55
N LEU A 48 -6.73 -8.34 -9.71
CA LEU A 48 -6.05 -8.58 -10.97
C LEU A 48 -5.19 -7.39 -11.43
N GLY A 49 -5.63 -6.16 -11.14
CA GLY A 49 -4.82 -4.94 -11.35
C GLY A 49 -3.55 -4.97 -10.51
N ASP A 50 -3.69 -5.21 -9.21
CA ASP A 50 -2.57 -5.26 -8.26
C ASP A 50 -1.56 -6.36 -8.64
N LEU A 51 -2.04 -7.53 -9.09
CA LEU A 51 -1.19 -8.62 -9.58
C LEU A 51 -0.44 -8.26 -10.87
N ARG A 52 -1.04 -7.47 -11.77
CA ARG A 52 -0.35 -6.98 -12.98
C ARG A 52 0.76 -6.01 -12.62
N GLU A 53 0.48 -5.06 -11.73
CA GLU A 53 1.50 -4.11 -11.24
C GLU A 53 2.64 -4.84 -10.54
N LEU A 54 2.32 -5.84 -9.71
CA LEU A 54 3.32 -6.68 -9.06
C LEU A 54 4.17 -7.46 -10.06
N ALA A 55 3.58 -7.96 -11.15
CA ALA A 55 4.33 -8.66 -12.20
C ALA A 55 5.33 -7.73 -12.91
N VAL A 56 4.92 -6.48 -13.18
CA VAL A 56 5.82 -5.45 -13.74
C VAL A 56 6.97 -5.17 -12.77
N ALA A 57 6.67 -4.97 -11.48
CA ALA A 57 7.69 -4.75 -10.46
C ALA A 57 8.66 -5.93 -10.34
N ARG A 58 8.16 -7.17 -10.42
CA ARG A 58 8.98 -8.39 -10.40
C ARG A 58 9.89 -8.49 -11.64
N SER A 59 9.44 -8.05 -12.80
CA SER A 59 10.29 -7.95 -14.00
C SER A 59 11.42 -6.94 -13.80
N LYS A 60 11.11 -5.77 -13.24
CA LYS A 60 12.12 -4.73 -12.94
C LYS A 60 13.13 -5.18 -11.90
N LEU A 61 12.70 -5.92 -10.88
CA LEU A 61 13.61 -6.56 -9.93
C LEU A 61 14.56 -7.54 -10.65
N LYS A 62 14.07 -8.32 -11.62
CA LYS A 62 14.92 -9.24 -12.39
C LYS A 62 15.97 -8.49 -13.22
N GLU A 63 15.60 -7.37 -13.85
CA GLU A 63 16.55 -6.49 -14.55
C GLU A 63 17.64 -5.98 -13.58
N LEU A 64 17.24 -5.50 -12.39
CA LEU A 64 18.17 -5.03 -11.37
C LEU A 64 19.08 -6.14 -10.85
N ARG A 65 18.58 -7.37 -10.65
CA ARG A 65 19.40 -8.52 -10.26
C ARG A 65 20.51 -8.81 -11.28
N VAL A 66 20.18 -8.75 -12.57
CA VAL A 66 21.16 -8.99 -13.64
C VAL A 66 22.27 -7.93 -13.58
N LEU A 67 21.91 -6.65 -13.41
CA LEU A 67 22.87 -5.58 -13.23
C LEU A 67 23.70 -5.77 -11.96
N PHE A 68 23.05 -6.07 -10.84
CA PHE A 68 23.70 -6.25 -9.54
C PHE A 68 24.68 -7.41 -9.51
N HIS A 69 24.41 -8.51 -10.22
CA HIS A 69 25.33 -9.64 -10.29
C HIS A 69 26.39 -9.50 -11.40
N ASN A 70 26.29 -8.47 -12.24
CA ASN A 70 27.31 -8.19 -13.24
C ASN A 70 28.58 -7.64 -12.56
N PHE A 71 29.68 -8.36 -12.68
CA PHE A 71 30.96 -8.00 -12.03
C PHE A 71 31.47 -6.62 -12.46
N SER A 72 31.48 -6.34 -13.76
CA SER A 72 31.96 -5.07 -14.31
C SER A 72 31.12 -3.90 -13.79
N TYR A 73 29.81 -4.07 -13.71
CA TYR A 73 28.91 -3.03 -13.21
C TYR A 73 29.06 -2.82 -11.71
N ARG A 74 29.25 -3.88 -10.90
CA ARG A 74 29.57 -3.74 -9.46
C ARG A 74 30.87 -2.99 -9.24
N SER A 75 31.89 -3.25 -10.06
CA SER A 75 33.14 -2.51 -9.99
C SER A 75 32.91 -1.03 -10.28
N GLN A 76 32.12 -0.70 -11.31
CA GLN A 76 31.77 0.68 -11.64
C GLN A 76 31.03 1.39 -10.49
N ILE A 77 30.03 0.74 -9.89
CA ILE A 77 29.30 1.27 -8.72
C ILE A 77 30.23 1.52 -7.52
N ALA A 78 31.28 0.73 -7.34
CA ALA A 78 32.20 0.90 -6.23
C ALA A 78 33.11 2.14 -6.38
N HIS A 79 33.42 2.54 -7.60
CA HIS A 79 34.36 3.64 -7.89
C HIS A 79 33.65 4.94 -8.28
N ASP A 80 32.45 4.86 -8.86
CA ASP A 80 31.69 6.00 -9.34
C ASP A 80 30.48 6.30 -8.44
N ALA A 81 30.54 7.43 -7.74
CA ALA A 81 29.50 7.85 -6.82
C ALA A 81 28.19 8.24 -7.55
N GLU A 82 28.26 8.74 -8.78
CA GLU A 82 27.06 9.05 -9.56
C GLU A 82 26.35 7.77 -10.01
N GLU A 83 27.09 6.79 -10.51
CA GLU A 83 26.51 5.50 -10.91
C GLU A 83 25.94 4.74 -9.71
N ARG A 84 26.60 4.82 -8.55
CA ARG A 84 26.06 4.30 -7.29
C ARG A 84 24.74 4.97 -6.91
N GLN A 85 24.66 6.29 -7.03
CA GLN A 85 23.44 7.05 -6.75
C GLN A 85 22.32 6.72 -7.74
N LYS A 86 22.61 6.65 -9.04
CA LYS A 86 21.63 6.24 -10.06
C LYS A 86 21.09 4.83 -9.79
N PHE A 87 21.94 3.92 -9.33
CA PHE A 87 21.53 2.57 -9.01
C PHE A 87 20.69 2.50 -7.72
N SER A 88 21.05 3.27 -6.69
CA SER A 88 20.26 3.39 -5.45
C SER A 88 18.87 3.98 -5.73
N GLU A 89 18.78 5.01 -6.59
CA GLU A 89 17.52 5.62 -7.01
C GLU A 89 16.60 4.61 -7.72
N LYS A 90 17.15 3.80 -8.63
CA LYS A 90 16.36 2.74 -9.29
C LYS A 90 15.76 1.75 -8.28
N ILE A 91 16.53 1.38 -7.25
CA ILE A 91 16.05 0.50 -6.18
C ILE A 91 14.96 1.19 -5.34
N ILE A 92 15.18 2.45 -4.95
CA ILE A 92 14.24 3.24 -4.13
C ILE A 92 12.92 3.46 -4.87
N VAL A 93 12.97 3.83 -6.15
CA VAL A 93 11.79 4.00 -6.99
C VAL A 93 11.00 2.70 -7.06
N LEU A 94 11.67 1.55 -7.21
CA LEU A 94 10.99 0.27 -7.24
C LEU A 94 10.39 -0.11 -5.88
N LEU A 95 11.06 0.18 -4.77
CA LEU A 95 10.52 0.03 -3.41
C LEU A 95 9.24 0.85 -3.22
N LEU A 96 9.28 2.14 -3.57
CA LEU A 96 8.10 3.02 -3.49
C LEU A 96 6.95 2.52 -4.38
N THR A 97 7.28 2.03 -5.58
CA THR A 97 6.27 1.44 -6.50
C THR A 97 5.63 0.22 -5.87
N VAL A 98 6.43 -0.69 -5.31
CA VAL A 98 5.95 -1.91 -4.64
C VAL A 98 5.15 -1.59 -3.37
N ASP A 99 5.50 -0.51 -2.67
CA ASP A 99 4.77 -0.03 -1.51
C ASP A 99 3.41 0.57 -1.86
N ALA A 100 3.32 1.30 -2.98
CA ALA A 100 2.09 1.88 -3.49
C ALA A 100 1.07 0.83 -3.96
N ILE A 101 1.53 -0.37 -4.38
CA ILE A 101 0.64 -1.47 -4.74
C ILE A 101 -0.20 -1.84 -3.52
N LYS A 102 -1.51 -1.61 -3.66
CA LYS A 102 -2.51 -2.06 -2.70
C LYS A 102 -2.56 -3.58 -2.81
N GLY A 103 -2.69 -4.26 -1.68
CA GLY A 103 -2.51 -5.70 -1.66
C GLY A 103 -3.34 -6.34 -0.59
N ASP A 104 -4.33 -7.11 -1.03
CA ASP A 104 -4.96 -8.11 -0.19
C ASP A 104 -3.95 -9.22 0.17
N HIS A 105 -4.32 -10.14 1.06
CA HIS A 105 -3.50 -11.28 1.51
C HIS A 105 -2.71 -12.02 0.40
N MET A 106 -3.25 -12.12 -0.83
CA MET A 106 -2.60 -12.78 -1.97
C MET A 106 -1.33 -12.07 -2.50
N VAL A 107 -1.28 -10.73 -2.44
CA VAL A 107 -0.16 -9.93 -2.99
C VAL A 107 0.91 -9.67 -1.92
N LYS A 108 0.50 -9.72 -0.64
CA LYS A 108 1.31 -9.34 0.52
C LYS A 108 2.61 -10.13 0.66
N ALA A 109 2.59 -11.44 0.42
CA ALA A 109 3.78 -12.29 0.53
C ALA A 109 4.81 -11.97 -0.56
N ALA A 110 4.35 -11.81 -1.80
CA ALA A 110 5.22 -11.48 -2.93
C ALA A 110 5.80 -10.06 -2.81
N LYS A 111 5.00 -9.09 -2.35
CA LYS A 111 5.44 -7.74 -2.01
C LYS A 111 6.58 -7.75 -0.98
N ARG A 112 6.42 -8.50 0.12
CA ARG A 112 7.49 -8.67 1.13
C ARG A 112 8.75 -9.29 0.55
N SER A 113 8.61 -10.34 -0.26
CA SER A 113 9.76 -10.98 -0.90
C SER A 113 10.54 -10.02 -1.81
N ILE A 114 9.84 -9.19 -2.59
CA ILE A 114 10.46 -8.17 -3.45
C ILE A 114 11.10 -7.07 -2.59
N GLY A 115 10.39 -6.58 -1.57
CA GLY A 115 10.87 -5.53 -0.67
C GLY A 115 12.15 -5.92 0.07
N HIS A 116 12.17 -7.08 0.72
CA HIS A 116 13.35 -7.56 1.44
C HIS A 116 14.58 -7.70 0.56
N GLU A 117 14.41 -8.12 -0.68
CA GLU A 117 15.53 -8.24 -1.60
C GLU A 117 16.04 -6.87 -2.05
N LEU A 118 15.14 -5.95 -2.39
CA LEU A 118 15.52 -4.58 -2.76
C LEU A 118 16.21 -3.86 -1.60
N GLU A 119 15.73 -4.05 -0.38
CA GLU A 119 16.40 -3.57 0.84
C GLU A 119 17.81 -4.15 0.97
N ALA A 120 17.97 -5.47 0.81
CA ALA A 120 19.29 -6.11 0.88
C ALA A 120 20.26 -5.62 -0.22
N MET A 121 19.75 -5.40 -1.44
CA MET A 121 20.56 -4.82 -2.52
C MET A 121 20.96 -3.39 -2.19
N LEU A 122 20.05 -2.60 -1.60
CA LEU A 122 20.32 -1.21 -1.23
C LEU A 122 21.34 -1.11 -0.11
N ASP A 123 21.24 -1.97 0.91
CA ASP A 123 22.20 -2.02 2.01
C ASP A 123 23.62 -2.37 1.51
N TRP A 124 23.75 -3.13 0.41
CA TRP A 124 25.03 -3.41 -0.23
C TRP A 124 25.58 -2.21 -1.02
N VAL A 125 24.73 -1.56 -1.82
CA VAL A 125 25.11 -0.43 -2.69
C VAL A 125 25.44 0.81 -1.87
N ASP A 126 24.68 1.02 -0.79
CA ASP A 126 24.70 2.24 -0.01
C ASP A 126 24.69 1.92 1.49
N PRO A 127 25.82 1.43 2.05
CA PRO A 127 25.89 1.06 3.46
C PRO A 127 25.76 2.27 4.40
N GLN A 128 26.10 3.47 3.90
CA GLN A 128 25.92 4.72 4.63
C GLN A 128 24.43 5.10 4.76
N ARG A 129 23.50 4.46 4.04
CA ARG A 129 22.03 4.65 4.19
C ARG A 129 21.46 4.30 5.55
N SER A 130 22.17 3.49 6.32
CA SER A 130 21.93 3.30 7.75
C SER A 130 22.04 4.62 8.55
N LEU A 131 22.99 5.49 8.20
CA LEU A 131 23.20 6.81 8.84
C LEU A 131 22.13 7.82 8.41
N TYR A 132 21.67 7.80 7.16
CA TYR A 132 20.59 8.69 6.73
C TYR A 132 19.21 8.17 7.12
N LYS A 133 18.98 6.87 7.39
CA LYS A 133 17.75 6.43 8.08
C LYS A 133 17.58 7.11 9.45
N MET A 134 18.69 7.48 10.11
CA MET A 134 18.68 8.34 11.32
C MET A 134 18.49 9.83 10.99
N GLN A 135 18.90 10.29 9.80
CA GLN A 135 18.89 11.72 9.42
C GLN A 135 17.68 12.17 8.57
N THR A 136 17.01 11.28 7.82
CA THR A 136 15.89 11.62 6.92
C THR A 136 14.51 11.52 7.58
N PHE A 137 14.45 11.36 8.91
CA PHE A 137 13.26 11.81 9.66
C PHE A 137 13.29 13.33 9.94
N TYR A 138 14.20 14.08 9.30
CA TYR A 138 14.02 15.52 9.11
C TYR A 138 13.57 15.80 7.68
N MET A 139 12.27 15.65 7.45
CA MET A 139 11.60 16.46 6.43
C MET A 139 11.63 17.91 6.96
N PRO A 140 12.33 18.88 6.33
CA PRO A 140 12.30 20.25 6.80
C PRO A 140 11.01 20.89 6.31
N THR A 141 9.87 20.50 6.88
CA THR A 141 8.57 21.14 6.57
C THR A 141 8.50 22.58 7.12
N GLY A 142 9.56 23.10 7.76
CA GLY A 142 9.55 24.44 8.38
C GLY A 142 10.74 25.36 8.08
N GLY A 143 11.69 24.99 7.23
CA GLY A 143 12.97 25.72 7.12
C GLY A 143 12.98 26.91 6.15
N ILE A 144 12.18 26.88 5.08
CA ILE A 144 12.32 27.83 3.96
C ILE A 144 11.80 29.24 4.31
N GLN A 145 10.91 29.37 5.30
CA GLN A 145 10.28 30.65 5.62
C GLN A 145 11.22 31.65 6.29
N ARG A 146 12.20 31.19 7.08
CA ARG A 146 13.09 32.11 7.83
C ARG A 146 14.11 32.79 6.90
N GLY A 147 14.71 32.03 5.99
CA GLY A 147 15.63 32.58 4.98
C GLY A 147 14.93 33.48 3.95
N LEU A 148 13.68 33.14 3.58
CA LEU A 148 12.89 33.97 2.68
C LEU A 148 12.47 35.29 3.35
N ALA A 149 12.07 35.27 4.62
CA ALA A 149 11.73 36.48 5.36
C ALA A 149 12.91 37.45 5.50
N GLU A 150 14.11 36.93 5.78
CA GLU A 150 15.34 37.74 5.85
C GLU A 150 15.75 38.29 4.48
N SER A 151 15.58 37.50 3.41
CA SER A 151 15.80 37.93 2.04
C SER A 151 14.82 39.04 1.62
N VAL A 152 13.54 38.89 1.94
CA VAL A 152 12.51 39.88 1.60
C VAL A 152 12.71 41.17 2.42
N ALA A 153 13.07 41.07 3.70
CA ALA A 153 13.37 42.25 4.53
C ALA A 153 14.53 43.09 3.96
N ARG A 154 15.58 42.43 3.44
CA ARG A 154 16.70 43.13 2.79
C ARG A 154 16.30 43.82 1.49
N LEU A 155 15.40 43.23 0.70
CA LEU A 155 14.92 43.86 -0.53
C LEU A 155 13.99 45.05 -0.25
N VAL A 156 13.15 44.98 0.79
CA VAL A 156 12.29 46.11 1.19
C VAL A 156 13.13 47.31 1.63
N GLN A 157 14.20 47.10 2.40
CA GLN A 157 15.12 48.18 2.80
C GLN A 157 15.85 48.84 1.62
N LEU A 158 15.98 48.14 0.49
CA LEU A 158 16.66 48.62 -0.71
C LEU A 158 15.71 49.38 -1.66
N VAL A 159 14.39 49.21 -1.48
CA VAL A 159 13.35 49.89 -2.26
C VAL A 159 12.84 51.15 -1.56
N ASP A 160 12.99 51.26 -0.24
CA ASP A 160 12.66 52.45 0.56
C ASP A 160 13.78 53.54 0.56
N GLN A 161 14.70 53.49 -0.41
CA GLN A 161 15.65 54.57 -0.74
C GLN A 161 15.34 55.14 -2.13
#